data_AF-A0AAV5W6X9-F1
#
_entry.id   AF-A0AAV5W6X9-F1
#
_cell.length_a   1.000
_cell.length_b   1.000
_cell.length_c   1.000
_cell.angle_alpha   90.00
_cell.angle_beta   90.00
_cell.angle_gamma   90.00
#
_symmetry.space_group_name_H-M   'P 1'
#
loop_
_entity.id
_entity.type
_entity.pdbx_description
1 polymer ?
#
loop_
_entity_poly.entity_id
_entity_poly.type
_entity_poly.pdbx_seq_one_letter_code
_entity_poly.pdbx_strand_id
1 'polypeptide(L)'
;MHLPAVLTLFISILHCTLPYSRPSNDVEDKDVPIYASPYEMIDFTIDYLCDEYPKMCVIGEQRLIDYKKEFLDFYLSPEEEQRQLIAGFPSRFKILNVKFQELGRITKKEFAALVEEGAERPENEFEYVMHVIVQRPAEKLILMNKSDFKKRKMSKEEIEKEVAEKQQSLFDLWHKDDDIDEL
;
A
#
# COMPACT_ATOMS: atom_id res chain seq x y z
N MET A 1 11.94 -7.87 -18.97
CA MET A 1 11.67 -8.96 -17.99
C MET A 1 12.54 -8.80 -16.75
N HIS A 2 12.06 -8.08 -15.72
CA HIS A 2 12.73 -7.91 -14.42
C HIS A 2 11.74 -7.97 -13.22
N LEU A 3 10.66 -8.75 -13.33
CA LEU A 3 9.70 -8.98 -12.23
C LEU A 3 10.29 -9.58 -10.92
N PRO A 4 11.30 -10.49 -10.94
CA PRO A 4 11.76 -11.15 -9.71
C PRO A 4 12.47 -10.20 -8.74
N ALA A 5 13.16 -9.18 -9.24
CA ALA A 5 13.91 -8.24 -8.41
C ALA A 5 12.99 -7.28 -7.66
N VAL A 6 11.90 -6.84 -8.30
CA VAL A 6 10.90 -5.94 -7.69
C VAL A 6 10.14 -6.66 -6.57
N LEU A 7 9.74 -7.93 -6.77
CA LEU A 7 9.09 -8.73 -5.73
C LEU A 7 10.00 -8.95 -4.51
N THR A 8 11.28 -9.27 -4.75
CA THR A 8 12.26 -9.52 -3.67
C THR A 8 12.60 -8.25 -2.89
N LEU A 9 12.63 -7.09 -3.57
CA LEU A 9 12.82 -5.78 -2.94
C LEU A 9 11.58 -5.39 -2.12
N PHE A 10 10.36 -5.61 -2.63
CA PHE A 10 9.12 -5.35 -1.91
C PHE A 10 8.96 -6.19 -0.64
N ILE A 11 9.32 -7.48 -0.69
CA ILE A 11 9.31 -8.37 0.48
C ILE A 11 10.33 -7.87 1.50
N SER A 12 11.53 -7.50 1.04
CA SER A 12 12.57 -6.96 1.93
C SER A 12 12.14 -5.62 2.56
N ILE A 13 11.43 -4.76 1.82
CA ILE A 13 10.91 -3.49 2.32
C ILE A 13 9.76 -3.72 3.31
N LEU A 14 8.79 -4.60 3.02
CA LEU A 14 7.75 -4.98 3.98
C LEU A 14 8.34 -5.51 5.31
N HIS A 15 9.45 -6.24 5.24
CA HIS A 15 10.19 -6.72 6.42
C HIS A 15 11.09 -5.66 7.07
N CYS A 16 11.55 -4.64 6.33
CA CYS A 16 12.47 -3.61 6.82
C CYS A 16 11.78 -2.32 7.31
N THR A 17 10.59 -1.97 6.81
CA THR A 17 9.85 -0.76 7.22
C THR A 17 8.70 -1.02 8.20
N LEU A 18 8.39 -2.29 8.50
CA LEU A 18 7.42 -2.66 9.54
C LEU A 18 8.09 -3.44 10.68
N PRO A 19 8.95 -2.81 11.51
CA PRO A 19 9.44 -3.46 12.72
C PRO A 19 8.32 -3.68 13.76
N TYR A 20 7.15 -3.05 13.62
CA TYR A 20 6.14 -3.02 14.69
C TYR A 20 4.71 -3.26 14.23
N SER A 21 4.54 -4.45 13.68
CA SER A 21 3.32 -5.18 13.89
C SER A 21 3.69 -6.64 13.87
N ARG A 22 3.48 -7.36 14.99
CA ARG A 22 3.08 -8.74 14.82
C ARG A 22 1.91 -8.66 13.84
N PRO A 23 2.00 -9.24 12.64
CA PRO A 23 0.80 -9.36 11.83
C PRO A 23 -0.27 -10.01 12.72
N SER A 24 -1.55 -9.72 12.48
CA SER A 24 -2.62 -10.45 13.16
C SER A 24 -2.25 -11.95 13.21
N ASN A 25 -2.55 -12.67 14.29
CA ASN A 25 -2.13 -14.08 14.44
C ASN A 25 -2.53 -14.97 13.24
N ASP A 26 -3.38 -14.47 12.33
CA ASP A 26 -3.92 -15.12 11.15
C ASP A 26 -3.16 -14.84 9.84
N VAL A 27 -2.22 -13.88 9.81
CA VAL A 27 -1.36 -13.57 8.65
C VAL A 27 0.10 -13.77 9.07
N GLU A 28 0.81 -14.71 8.46
CA GLU A 28 2.26 -14.82 8.67
C GLU A 28 3.00 -13.98 7.63
N ASP A 29 4.17 -13.40 7.95
CA ASP A 29 4.92 -12.53 7.01
C ASP A 29 5.26 -13.22 5.67
N LYS A 30 5.37 -14.56 5.68
CA LYS A 30 5.59 -15.39 4.50
C LYS A 30 4.36 -15.50 3.58
N ASP A 31 3.18 -15.14 4.06
CA ASP A 31 1.91 -15.22 3.33
C ASP A 31 1.72 -14.03 2.38
N VAL A 32 2.31 -12.87 2.68
CA VAL A 32 2.12 -11.61 1.92
C VAL A 32 2.40 -11.77 0.41
N PRO A 33 3.60 -12.23 -0.03
CA PRO A 33 3.89 -12.35 -1.46
C PRO A 33 3.15 -13.50 -2.14
N ILE A 34 2.51 -14.39 -1.38
CA ILE A 34 1.74 -15.51 -1.94
C ILE A 34 0.36 -15.03 -2.38
N TYR A 35 -0.28 -14.14 -1.59
CA TYR A 35 -1.71 -13.87 -1.76
C TYR A 35 -2.05 -12.53 -2.39
N ALA A 36 -1.10 -11.61 -2.56
CA ALA A 36 -1.34 -10.32 -3.22
C ALA A 36 -0.08 -9.78 -3.89
N SER A 37 -0.25 -9.16 -5.06
CA SER A 37 0.83 -8.41 -5.72
C SER A 37 0.95 -6.99 -5.16
N PRO A 38 2.14 -6.34 -5.29
CA PRO A 38 2.29 -4.93 -4.94
C PRO A 38 1.28 -4.00 -5.62
N TYR A 39 0.95 -4.27 -6.88
CA TYR A 39 -0.02 -3.48 -7.63
C TYR A 39 -1.42 -3.63 -7.05
N GLU A 40 -1.85 -4.85 -6.74
CA GLU A 40 -3.13 -5.09 -6.05
C GLU A 40 -3.17 -4.45 -4.67
N MET A 41 -2.06 -4.50 -3.92
CA MET A 41 -1.99 -3.87 -2.60
C MET A 41 -2.20 -2.35 -2.71
N ILE A 42 -1.56 -1.67 -3.65
CA ILE A 42 -1.75 -0.23 -3.86
C ILE A 42 -3.14 0.09 -4.39
N ASP A 43 -3.66 -0.70 -5.34
CA ASP A 43 -5.00 -0.54 -5.90
C ASP A 43 -6.05 -0.60 -4.79
N PHE A 44 -6.02 -1.67 -4.00
CA PHE A 44 -6.91 -1.87 -2.86
C PHE A 44 -6.71 -0.83 -1.77
N THR A 45 -5.47 -0.42 -1.49
CA THR A 45 -5.15 0.61 -0.50
C THR A 45 -5.82 1.94 -0.85
N ILE A 46 -5.74 2.36 -2.11
CA ILE A 46 -6.34 3.62 -2.54
C ILE A 46 -7.86 3.55 -2.44
N ASP A 47 -8.48 2.45 -2.86
CA ASP A 47 -9.93 2.24 -2.72
C ASP A 47 -10.35 2.25 -1.25
N TYR A 48 -9.61 1.53 -0.39
CA TYR A 48 -9.83 1.52 1.05
C TYR A 48 -9.73 2.92 1.68
N LEU A 49 -8.69 3.67 1.35
CA LEU A 49 -8.50 5.03 1.85
C LEU A 49 -9.57 5.98 1.33
N CYS A 50 -10.07 5.74 0.12
CA CYS A 50 -11.17 6.49 -0.46
C CYS A 50 -12.48 6.29 0.31
N ASP A 51 -12.78 5.05 0.69
CA ASP A 51 -13.98 4.71 1.43
C ASP A 51 -13.95 5.27 2.86
N GLU A 52 -12.82 5.10 3.56
CA GLU A 52 -12.65 5.55 4.94
C GLU A 52 -12.44 7.07 5.04
N TYR A 53 -11.70 7.64 4.08
CA TYR A 53 -11.32 9.05 4.05
C TYR A 53 -11.57 9.65 2.66
N PRO A 54 -12.81 10.07 2.33
CA PRO A 54 -13.18 10.53 0.98
C PRO A 54 -12.31 11.66 0.40
N LYS A 55 -11.65 12.45 1.26
CA LYS A 55 -10.68 13.48 0.84
C LYS A 55 -9.41 12.91 0.20
N MET A 56 -9.11 11.64 0.44
CA MET A 56 -8.00 10.91 -0.18
C MET A 56 -8.28 10.60 -1.65
N CYS A 57 -9.54 10.60 -2.07
CA CYS A 57 -9.89 10.33 -3.45
C CYS A 57 -9.42 11.40 -4.43
N VAL A 58 -9.10 10.94 -5.63
CA VAL A 58 -8.79 11.78 -6.78
C VAL A 58 -9.86 11.59 -7.84
N ILE A 59 -10.14 12.66 -8.59
CA ILE A 59 -11.13 12.65 -9.66
C ILE A 59 -10.38 12.56 -11.00
N GLY A 60 -10.84 11.66 -11.86
CA GLY A 60 -10.30 11.42 -13.20
C GLY A 60 -9.41 10.18 -13.25
N GLU A 61 -9.58 9.39 -14.31
CA GLU A 61 -8.91 8.09 -14.50
C GLU A 61 -7.38 8.22 -14.56
N GLN A 62 -6.86 9.11 -15.41
CA GLN A 62 -5.41 9.33 -15.49
C GLN A 62 -4.82 9.79 -14.15
N ARG A 63 -5.50 10.70 -13.46
CA ARG A 63 -5.05 11.21 -12.16
C ARG A 63 -5.05 10.12 -11.09
N LEU A 64 -5.95 9.15 -11.18
CA LEU A 64 -5.97 7.97 -10.32
C LEU A 64 -4.79 7.05 -10.62
N ILE A 65 -4.46 6.83 -11.89
CA ILE A 65 -3.27 6.07 -12.30
C ILE A 65 -2.00 6.75 -11.79
N ASP A 66 -1.85 8.06 -11.99
CA ASP A 66 -0.70 8.84 -11.49
C ASP A 66 -0.59 8.74 -9.97
N TYR A 67 -1.73 8.77 -9.26
CA TYR A 67 -1.76 8.62 -7.81
C TYR A 67 -1.30 7.23 -7.36
N LYS A 68 -1.74 6.16 -8.05
CA LYS A 68 -1.30 4.78 -7.80
C LYS A 68 0.21 4.61 -8.06
N LYS A 69 0.73 5.18 -9.15
CA LYS A 69 2.17 5.19 -9.47
C LYS A 69 2.98 5.94 -8.41
N GLU A 70 2.55 7.15 -8.02
CA GLU A 70 3.21 7.91 -6.94
C GLU A 70 3.21 7.13 -5.63
N PHE A 71 2.11 6.46 -5.28
CA PHE A 71 2.01 5.65 -4.06
C PHE A 71 2.98 4.48 -4.08
N LEU A 72 3.10 3.79 -5.22
CA LEU A 72 4.06 2.70 -5.39
C LEU A 72 5.51 3.20 -5.23
N ASP A 73 5.85 4.34 -5.83
CA ASP A 73 7.19 4.94 -5.73
C ASP A 73 7.49 5.45 -4.32
N PHE A 74 6.52 6.06 -3.64
CA PHE A 74 6.62 6.41 -2.22
C PHE A 74 6.94 5.19 -1.35
N TYR A 75 6.22 4.09 -1.57
CA TYR A 75 6.44 2.86 -0.82
C TYR A 75 7.85 2.29 -1.01
N LEU A 76 8.39 2.42 -2.22
CA LEU A 76 9.74 2.00 -2.57
C LEU A 76 10.83 2.97 -2.14
N SER A 77 10.48 4.18 -1.72
CA SER A 77 11.43 5.23 -1.37
C SER A 77 12.09 4.96 -0.02
N PRO A 78 13.30 5.52 0.24
CA PRO A 78 13.94 5.42 1.54
C PRO A 78 13.06 5.94 2.67
N GLU A 79 13.15 5.32 3.86
CA GLU A 79 12.33 5.68 5.02
C GLU A 79 12.41 7.17 5.38
N GLU A 80 13.59 7.78 5.24
CA GLU A 80 13.78 9.22 5.47
C GLU A 80 12.92 10.07 4.53
N GLU A 81 12.83 9.70 3.25
CA GLU A 81 11.98 10.39 2.28
C GLU A 81 10.50 10.18 2.61
N GLN A 82 10.13 8.98 3.07
CA GLN A 82 8.76 8.68 3.51
C GLN A 82 8.36 9.53 4.72
N ARG A 83 9.25 9.63 5.72
CA ARG A 83 9.06 10.47 6.91
C ARG A 83 8.90 11.94 6.56
N GLN A 84 9.73 12.44 5.65
CA GLN A 84 9.64 13.84 5.20
C GLN A 84 8.29 14.13 4.53
N LEU A 85 7.81 13.24 3.67
CA LEU A 85 6.51 13.41 3.03
C LEU A 85 5.36 13.40 4.05
N ILE A 86 5.35 12.44 4.98
CA ILE A 86 4.30 12.33 6.01
C ILE A 86 4.33 13.55 6.96
N ALA A 87 5.50 14.07 7.27
CA ALA A 87 5.65 15.31 8.04
C ALA A 87 5.20 16.57 7.27
N GLY A 88 4.89 16.44 5.97
CA GLY A 88 4.39 17.52 5.12
C GLY A 88 5.48 18.41 4.53
N PHE A 89 6.73 17.97 4.52
CA PHE A 89 7.81 18.69 3.83
C PHE A 89 7.61 18.65 2.31
N PRO A 90 8.13 19.66 1.56
CA PRO A 90 8.13 19.63 0.12
C PRO A 90 8.75 18.33 -0.42
N SER A 91 8.09 17.71 -1.38
CA SER A 91 8.49 16.42 -1.93
C SER A 91 8.23 16.33 -3.43
N ARG A 92 8.89 15.37 -4.09
CA ARG A 92 8.67 15.02 -5.50
C ARG A 92 7.28 14.42 -5.74
N PHE A 93 6.65 13.82 -4.73
CA PHE A 93 5.31 13.26 -4.81
C PHE A 93 4.24 14.35 -4.72
N LYS A 94 3.76 14.82 -5.88
CA LYS A 94 2.88 16.01 -5.93
C LYS A 94 1.49 15.69 -5.42
N ILE A 95 0.91 14.57 -5.84
CA ILE A 95 -0.43 14.16 -5.44
C ILE A 95 -0.39 13.70 -3.99
N LEU A 96 0.54 12.80 -3.63
CA LEU A 96 0.61 12.28 -2.26
C LEU A 96 0.88 13.36 -1.23
N ASN A 97 1.71 14.37 -1.50
CA ASN A 97 1.99 15.42 -0.53
C ASN A 97 0.69 16.13 -0.11
N VAL A 98 -0.18 16.48 -1.07
CA VAL A 98 -1.49 17.08 -0.77
C VAL A 98 -2.36 16.10 0.02
N LYS A 99 -2.37 14.82 -0.35
CA LYS A 99 -3.20 13.81 0.31
C LYS A 99 -2.74 13.49 1.73
N PHE A 100 -1.44 13.35 1.96
CA PHE A 100 -0.88 13.12 3.29
C PHE A 100 -0.98 14.33 4.20
N GLN A 101 -1.00 15.55 3.67
CA GLN A 101 -1.35 16.71 4.48
C GLN A 101 -2.81 16.67 4.98
N GLU A 102 -3.75 16.24 4.14
CA GLU A 102 -5.14 16.04 4.56
C GLU A 102 -5.27 14.87 5.54
N LEU A 103 -4.60 13.74 5.25
CA LEU A 103 -4.59 12.57 6.11
C LEU A 103 -3.94 12.87 7.46
N GLY A 104 -2.78 13.52 7.48
CA GLY A 104 -2.05 13.92 8.69
C GLY A 104 -2.90 14.76 9.64
N ARG A 105 -3.80 15.61 9.12
CA ARG A 105 -4.74 16.37 9.97
C ARG A 105 -5.79 15.48 10.63
N ILE A 106 -6.20 14.40 9.96
CA ILE A 106 -7.17 13.43 10.46
C ILE A 106 -6.48 12.52 11.47
N THR A 107 -5.35 11.92 11.08
CA THR A 107 -4.60 10.97 11.89
C THR A 107 -3.99 11.60 13.13
N LYS A 108 -3.58 12.88 13.12
CA LYS A 108 -3.16 13.60 14.36
C LYS A 108 -4.25 13.62 15.42
N LYS A 109 -5.51 13.79 15.03
CA LYS A 109 -6.64 13.83 15.96
C LYS A 109 -6.94 12.43 16.50
N GLU A 110 -6.92 11.44 15.63
CA GLU A 110 -7.16 10.04 15.98
C GLU A 110 -6.04 9.49 16.88
N PHE A 111 -4.78 9.81 16.56
CA PHE A 111 -3.63 9.45 17.39
C PHE A 111 -3.67 10.09 18.76
N ALA A 112 -4.00 11.39 18.86
CA ALA A 112 -4.16 12.06 20.14
C ALA A 112 -5.21 11.38 21.02
N ALA A 113 -6.34 10.97 20.43
CA ALA A 113 -7.38 10.23 21.14
C ALA A 113 -6.89 8.86 21.63
N LEU A 114 -6.14 8.11 20.80
CA LEU A 114 -5.58 6.81 21.21
C LEU A 114 -4.57 6.91 22.35
N VAL A 115 -3.76 7.97 22.35
CA VAL A 115 -2.81 8.26 23.45
C VAL A 115 -3.56 8.57 24.75
N GLU A 116 -4.66 9.34 24.67
CA GLU A 116 -5.53 9.63 25.82
C GLU A 116 -6.22 8.35 26.35
N GLU A 117 -6.61 7.45 25.45
CA GLU A 117 -7.25 6.17 25.78
C GLU A 117 -6.27 5.09 26.27
N GLY A 118 -4.96 5.37 26.23
CA GLY A 118 -3.92 4.43 26.68
C GLY A 118 -3.80 3.17 25.81
N ALA A 119 -4.14 3.26 24.52
CA ALA A 119 -4.03 2.16 23.58
C ALA A 119 -2.55 1.77 23.36
N GLU A 120 -2.27 0.46 23.27
CA GLU A 120 -0.88 -0.04 23.25
C GLU A 120 -0.09 0.27 21.96
N ARG A 121 -0.74 0.75 20.89
CA ARG A 121 -0.13 1.07 19.58
C ARG A 121 -0.99 2.08 18.83
N PRO A 122 -0.41 2.88 17.90
CA PRO A 122 1.01 3.01 17.46
C PRO A 122 1.89 3.90 18.37
N GLU A 123 3.23 3.90 18.20
CA GLU A 123 4.15 4.64 19.10
C GLU A 123 4.27 6.13 18.76
N ASN A 124 4.08 6.48 17.49
CA ASN A 124 4.12 7.85 16.98
C ASN A 124 3.20 8.04 15.77
N GLU A 125 3.02 9.30 15.36
CA GLU A 125 2.14 9.68 14.26
C GLU A 125 2.56 9.07 12.91
N PHE A 126 3.87 8.98 12.63
CA PHE A 126 4.36 8.38 11.39
C PHE A 126 3.97 6.91 11.31
N GLU A 127 4.17 6.15 12.39
CA GLU A 127 3.75 4.75 12.47
C GLU A 127 2.24 4.60 12.37
N TYR A 128 1.47 5.51 12.98
CA TYR A 128 0.03 5.51 12.82
C TYR A 128 -0.39 5.70 11.37
N VAL A 129 0.20 6.67 10.69
CA VAL A 129 -0.06 6.89 9.26
C VAL A 129 0.29 5.63 8.48
N MET A 130 1.51 5.10 8.61
CA MET A 130 1.94 3.88 7.90
C MET A 130 1.04 2.68 8.20
N HIS A 131 0.57 2.51 9.44
CA HIS A 131 -0.39 1.47 9.79
C HIS A 131 -1.71 1.64 9.02
N VAL A 132 -2.24 2.86 8.95
CA VAL A 132 -3.50 3.17 8.25
C VAL A 132 -3.37 3.04 6.73
N ILE A 133 -2.25 3.49 6.15
CA ILE A 133 -2.09 3.59 4.68
C ILE A 133 -1.40 2.40 4.04
N VAL A 134 -0.72 1.55 4.79
CA VAL A 134 0.00 0.39 4.23
C VAL A 134 -0.49 -0.88 4.90
N GLN A 135 -0.33 -0.98 6.21
CA GLN A 135 -0.46 -2.28 6.89
C GLN A 135 -1.90 -2.77 6.94
N ARG A 136 -2.82 -1.95 7.44
CA ARG A 136 -4.23 -2.32 7.63
C ARG A 136 -4.94 -2.66 6.31
N PRO A 137 -4.76 -1.91 5.20
CA PRO A 137 -5.31 -2.30 3.91
C PRO A 137 -4.69 -3.59 3.36
N ALA A 138 -3.36 -3.76 3.47
CA ALA A 138 -2.67 -4.95 3.00
C ALA A 138 -3.13 -6.22 3.74
N GLU A 139 -3.23 -6.17 5.07
CA GLU A 139 -3.75 -7.27 5.89
C GLU A 139 -5.17 -7.66 5.48
N LYS A 140 -6.04 -6.66 5.27
CA LYS A 140 -7.43 -6.88 4.83
C LYS A 140 -7.47 -7.58 3.47
N LEU A 141 -6.68 -7.12 2.50
CA LEU A 141 -6.59 -7.75 1.18
C LEU A 141 -6.09 -9.20 1.27
N ILE A 142 -5.01 -9.44 2.02
CA ILE A 142 -4.42 -10.78 2.17
C ILE A 142 -5.43 -11.74 2.80
N LEU A 143 -6.13 -11.32 3.86
CA LEU A 143 -7.15 -12.14 4.50
C LEU A 143 -8.32 -12.44 3.56
N MET A 144 -8.75 -11.46 2.77
CA MET A 144 -9.79 -11.64 1.75
C MET A 144 -9.34 -12.66 0.68
N ASN A 145 -8.17 -12.48 0.10
CA ASN A 145 -7.62 -13.37 -0.93
C ASN A 145 -7.37 -14.77 -0.40
N LYS A 146 -6.75 -14.92 0.78
CA LYS A 146 -6.53 -16.20 1.46
C LYS A 146 -7.86 -16.94 1.68
N SER A 147 -8.91 -16.25 2.09
CA SER A 147 -10.25 -16.81 2.26
C SER A 147 -10.85 -17.26 0.92
N ASP A 148 -10.74 -16.45 -0.13
CA ASP A 148 -11.26 -16.78 -1.47
C ASP A 148 -10.56 -18.00 -2.08
N PHE A 149 -9.22 -18.00 -2.11
CA PHE A 149 -8.44 -19.11 -2.66
C PHE A 149 -8.69 -20.42 -1.90
N LYS A 150 -8.85 -20.34 -0.57
CA LYS A 150 -9.23 -21.51 0.25
C LYS A 150 -10.61 -22.04 -0.12
N LYS A 151 -11.59 -21.17 -0.36
CA LYS A 151 -12.95 -21.58 -0.82
C LYS A 151 -12.89 -22.24 -2.20
N ARG A 152 -12.02 -21.74 -3.09
CA ARG A 152 -11.78 -22.27 -4.44
C ARG A 152 -10.89 -23.51 -4.46
N LYS A 153 -10.30 -23.91 -3.32
CA LYS A 153 -9.39 -25.06 -3.16
C LYS A 153 -8.18 -25.00 -4.10
N MET A 154 -7.64 -23.80 -4.33
CA MET A 154 -6.49 -23.62 -5.20
C MET A 154 -5.20 -24.14 -4.57
N SER A 155 -4.31 -24.71 -5.39
CA SER A 155 -2.94 -25.03 -5.00
C SER A 155 -2.11 -23.76 -4.86
N LYS A 156 -0.95 -23.88 -4.21
CA LYS A 156 -0.01 -22.75 -4.08
C LYS A 156 0.43 -22.22 -5.45
N GLU A 157 0.73 -23.12 -6.38
CA GLU A 157 1.19 -22.78 -7.73
C GLU A 157 0.08 -22.09 -8.54
N GLU A 158 -1.18 -22.49 -8.37
CA GLU A 158 -2.32 -21.82 -9.00
C GLU A 158 -2.53 -20.40 -8.47
N ILE A 159 -2.34 -20.21 -7.16
CA ILE A 159 -2.43 -18.90 -6.51
C ILE A 159 -1.30 -17.98 -7.01
N GLU A 160 -0.05 -18.46 -6.99
CA GLU A 160 1.11 -17.69 -7.47
C GLU A 160 0.93 -17.28 -8.93
N LYS A 161 0.37 -18.16 -9.76
CA LYS A 161 0.04 -17.85 -11.15
C LYS A 161 -1.04 -16.78 -11.28
N GLU A 162 -2.15 -16.89 -10.55
CA GLU A 162 -3.23 -15.91 -10.61
C GLU A 162 -2.77 -14.52 -10.11
N VAL A 163 -1.97 -14.48 -9.04
CA VAL A 163 -1.38 -13.22 -8.54
C VAL A 163 -0.43 -12.61 -9.56
N ALA A 164 0.41 -13.42 -10.23
CA ALA A 164 1.30 -12.93 -11.28
C ALA A 164 0.53 -12.40 -12.51
N GLU A 165 -0.55 -13.07 -12.91
CA GLU A 165 -1.42 -12.61 -14.01
C GLU A 165 -2.10 -11.29 -13.68
N LYS A 166 -2.61 -11.12 -12.45
CA LYS A 166 -3.19 -9.86 -11.97
C LYS A 166 -2.16 -8.74 -11.92
N GLN A 167 -0.96 -9.03 -11.40
CA GLN A 167 0.14 -8.08 -11.39
C GLN A 167 0.46 -7.56 -12.79
N GLN A 168 0.56 -8.47 -13.77
CA GLN A 168 0.83 -8.09 -15.16
C GLN A 168 -0.32 -7.25 -15.74
N SER A 169 -1.57 -7.63 -15.51
CA SER A 169 -2.73 -6.89 -15.99
C SER A 169 -2.80 -5.46 -15.42
N LEU A 170 -2.46 -5.28 -14.13
CA LEU A 170 -2.43 -3.96 -13.50
C LEU A 170 -1.24 -3.13 -14.00
N PHE A 171 -0.07 -3.76 -14.18
CA PHE A 171 1.08 -3.10 -14.80
C PHE A 171 0.73 -2.57 -16.19
N ASP A 172 0.17 -3.41 -17.05
CA ASP A 172 -0.21 -3.02 -18.41
C ASP A 172 -1.27 -1.90 -18.39
N LEU A 173 -2.22 -1.95 -17.46
CA LEU A 173 -3.22 -0.89 -17.29
C LEU A 173 -2.59 0.44 -16.89
N TRP A 174 -1.67 0.43 -15.93
CA TRP A 174 -1.08 1.66 -15.40
C TRP A 174 -0.10 2.28 -16.40
N HIS A 175 0.56 1.47 -17.22
CA HIS A 175 1.62 1.91 -18.13
C HIS A 175 1.20 1.95 -19.60
N LYS A 176 -0.09 1.72 -19.91
CA LYS A 176 -0.61 1.62 -21.28
C LYS A 176 -0.30 2.83 -22.18
N ASP A 177 -0.31 4.02 -21.60
CA ASP A 177 -0.15 5.29 -22.33
C ASP A 177 1.28 5.87 -22.21
N ASP A 178 2.18 5.21 -21.45
CA ASP A 178 3.57 5.65 -21.29
C ASP A 178 4.39 5.41 -22.59
N ASP A 179 3.88 4.59 -23.52
CA ASP A 179 4.52 4.24 -24.79
C ASP A 179 4.24 5.24 -25.95
N ILE A 180 3.49 6.32 -25.71
CA ILE A 180 3.02 7.24 -26.79
C ILE A 180 3.97 8.42 -27.06
N ASP A 181 4.95 8.70 -26.18
CA ASP A 181 5.81 9.90 -26.28
C ASP A 181 7.22 9.66 -26.88
N GLU A 182 7.45 8.56 -27.61
CA GLU A 182 8.66 8.35 -28.43
C GLU A 182 8.37 8.23 -29.92
N LEU A 183 7.84 9.29 -30.57
CA LEU A 183 7.90 9.49 -32.03
C LEU A 183 7.99 10.97 -32.44
#